data_AF-A0ABD1E0T9-F1
#
_entry.id   AF-A0ABD1E0T9-F1
#
_cell.length_a   1.000
_cell.length_b   1.000
_cell.length_c   1.000
_cell.angle_alpha   90.00
_cell.angle_beta   90.00
_cell.angle_gamma   90.00
#
_symmetry.space_group_name_H-M   'P 1'
#
loop_
_entity.id
_entity.type
_entity.pdbx_description
1 polymer ?
#
loop_
_entity_poly.entity_id
_entity_poly.type
_entity_poly.pdbx_seq_one_letter_code
_entity_poly.pdbx_strand_id
1 'polypeptide(L)'
;MARGIDFKGVNLVINYDFPPSTISYVHRIGRAGRAGRTGKAVTFFTKEDMPLLRSIAYVMKQSGCDVPEYLLTIRKKSRQEAKMMAKRAPTRDEITTTPIYERIKGNKRKKFQEIGRLMKTEKQKTEQKKIAGKQKKTTANKKKITNVK
;
A
#
# COMPACT_ATOMS: atom_id res chain seq x y z
N MET A 1 9.75 -12.79 3.75
CA MET A 1 9.60 -13.91 4.71
C MET A 1 11.01 -14.32 5.10
N ALA A 2 11.46 -13.95 6.30
CA ALA A 2 12.81 -14.19 6.78
C ALA A 2 12.99 -15.70 7.04
N ARG A 3 13.40 -16.44 6.02
CA ARG A 3 13.98 -17.77 6.17
C ARG A 3 15.48 -17.55 6.37
N GLY A 4 16.05 -18.03 7.47
CA GLY A 4 17.50 -17.99 7.70
C GLY A 4 17.97 -17.42 9.05
N ILE A 5 17.08 -16.80 9.84
CA ILE A 5 17.43 -16.32 11.18
C ILE A 5 16.56 -17.06 12.20
N ASP A 6 17.21 -17.91 12.98
CA ASP A 6 16.57 -18.67 14.05
C ASP A 6 16.86 -18.00 15.40
N PHE A 7 15.81 -17.49 16.04
CA PHE A 7 15.90 -16.90 17.35
C PHE A 7 15.64 -17.98 18.40
N LYS A 8 16.68 -18.34 19.16
CA LYS A 8 16.54 -19.29 20.28
C LYS A 8 15.76 -18.62 21.42
N GLY A 9 14.73 -19.31 21.93
CA GLY A 9 14.03 -18.90 23.15
C GLY A 9 12.99 -17.79 22.99
N VAL A 10 12.37 -17.62 21.81
CA VAL A 10 11.28 -16.64 21.64
C VAL A 10 10.06 -17.06 22.47
N ASN A 11 9.68 -16.20 23.43
CA ASN A 11 8.55 -16.44 24.33
C ASN A 11 7.24 -15.82 23.81
N LEU A 12 7.33 -14.69 23.10
CA LEU A 12 6.19 -13.93 22.60
C LEU A 12 6.44 -13.47 21.16
N VAL A 13 5.46 -13.70 20.29
CA VAL A 13 5.41 -13.11 18.95
C VAL A 13 4.31 -12.07 18.90
N ILE A 14 4.64 -10.85 18.48
CA ILE A 14 3.66 -9.77 18.28
C ILE A 14 3.54 -9.50 16.78
N ASN A 15 2.36 -9.77 16.23
CA ASN A 15 1.99 -9.33 14.89
C ASN A 15 1.39 -7.93 15.00
N TYR A 16 2.22 -6.91 14.73
CA TYR A 16 1.76 -5.53 14.63
C TYR A 16 0.82 -5.36 13.44
N ASP A 17 1.25 -5.88 12.28
CA ASP A 17 0.43 -5.92 11.08
C ASP A 17 -0.17 -7.29 10.84
N PHE A 18 -1.42 -7.28 10.40
CA PHE A 18 -2.17 -8.48 10.12
C PHE A 18 -1.53 -9.25 8.95
N PRO A 19 -1.24 -10.55 9.12
CA PRO A 19 -0.61 -11.33 8.07
C PRO A 19 -1.53 -11.49 6.85
N PRO A 20 -0.99 -11.42 5.62
CA PRO A 20 -1.79 -11.44 4.40
C PRO A 20 -2.42 -12.81 4.08
N SER A 21 -1.96 -13.87 4.74
CA SER A 21 -2.46 -15.23 4.55
C SER A 21 -2.34 -16.04 5.84
N THR A 22 -3.20 -17.04 5.99
CA THR A 22 -3.17 -18.00 7.11
C THR A 22 -1.84 -18.74 7.20
N ILE A 23 -1.26 -19.10 6.04
CA ILE A 23 0.06 -19.75 5.97
C ILE A 23 1.14 -18.81 6.53
N SER A 24 1.09 -17.51 6.19
CA SER A 24 2.02 -16.51 6.74
C SER A 24 1.86 -16.36 8.25
N TYR A 25 0.62 -16.36 8.76
CA TYR A 25 0.34 -16.35 10.19
C TYR A 25 0.99 -17.53 10.92
N VAL A 26 0.75 -18.76 10.45
CA VAL A 26 1.32 -19.98 11.06
C VAL A 26 2.85 -19.93 11.11
N HIS A 27 3.49 -19.49 10.02
CA HIS A 27 4.94 -19.36 9.98
C HIS A 27 5.48 -18.29 10.95
N ARG A 28 4.74 -17.20 11.17
CA ARG A 28 5.11 -16.14 12.12
C ARG A 28 4.98 -16.62 13.57
N ILE A 29 3.85 -17.21 13.94
CA ILE A 29 3.64 -17.67 15.32
C ILE A 29 4.54 -18.87 15.67
N GLY A 30 4.89 -19.69 14.67
CA GLY A 30 5.84 -20.80 14.81
C GLY A 30 7.30 -20.38 15.07
N ARG A 31 7.55 -19.10 15.36
CA ARG A 31 8.83 -18.63 15.93
C ARG A 31 8.90 -18.86 17.45
N ALA A 32 7.77 -18.86 18.15
CA ALA A 32 7.68 -19.16 19.58
C ALA A 32 7.26 -20.61 19.83
N GLY A 33 7.39 -21.07 21.08
CA GLY A 33 6.87 -22.38 21.52
C GLY A 33 7.68 -23.59 21.05
N ARG A 34 9.00 -23.46 20.92
CA ARG A 34 9.90 -24.54 20.43
C ARG A 34 10.55 -25.29 21.58
N ALA A 35 10.94 -26.55 21.33
CA ALA A 35 11.64 -27.43 22.28
C ALA A 35 10.89 -27.62 23.63
N GLY A 36 9.58 -27.85 23.57
CA GLY A 36 8.74 -28.10 24.75
C GLY A 36 8.44 -26.85 25.60
N ARG A 37 8.94 -25.67 25.22
CA ARG A 37 8.60 -24.41 25.88
C ARG A 37 7.24 -23.89 25.40
N THR A 38 6.48 -23.26 26.28
CA THR A 38 5.27 -22.53 25.91
C THR A 38 5.63 -21.24 25.18
N GLY A 39 4.83 -20.85 24.19
CA GLY A 39 4.95 -19.57 23.50
C GLY A 39 3.61 -18.87 23.39
N LYS A 40 3.60 -17.54 23.43
CA LYS A 40 2.40 -16.73 23.21
C LYS A 40 2.50 -15.98 21.89
N ALA A 41 1.35 -15.72 21.28
CA ALA A 41 1.25 -14.88 20.09
C ALA A 41 0.11 -13.88 20.25
N VAL A 42 0.41 -12.60 20.03
CA VAL A 42 -0.56 -11.51 20.04
C VAL A 42 -0.64 -10.93 18.64
N THR A 43 -1.85 -10.75 18.11
CA THR A 43 -2.05 -10.23 16.76
C THR A 43 -3.03 -9.07 16.81
N PHE A 44 -2.58 -7.90 16.37
CA PHE A 44 -3.45 -6.76 16.16
C PHE A 44 -4.12 -6.87 14.79
N PHE A 45 -5.40 -6.50 14.74
CA PHE A 45 -6.18 -6.51 13.52
C PHE A 45 -7.07 -5.27 13.45
N THR A 46 -7.39 -4.87 12.23
CA THR A 46 -8.30 -3.75 11.95
C THR A 46 -9.59 -4.26 11.30
N LYS A 47 -10.56 -3.36 11.09
CA LYS A 47 -11.82 -3.70 10.40
C LYS A 47 -11.58 -4.20 8.96
N GLU A 48 -10.53 -3.71 8.31
CA GLU A 48 -10.16 -4.09 6.94
C GLU A 48 -9.63 -5.53 6.86
N ASP A 49 -9.12 -6.05 7.97
CA ASP A 49 -8.55 -7.40 8.07
C ASP A 49 -9.60 -8.48 8.37
N MET A 50 -10.84 -8.09 8.68
CA MET A 50 -11.95 -9.01 9.00
C MET A 50 -12.10 -10.17 8.00
N PRO A 51 -12.00 -9.97 6.66
CA PRO A 51 -12.14 -11.08 5.71
C PRO A 51 -11.05 -12.16 5.85
N LEU A 52 -9.86 -11.79 6.31
CA LEU A 52 -8.74 -12.71 6.53
C LEU A 52 -8.77 -13.32 7.93
N LEU A 53 -9.31 -12.57 8.89
CA LEU A 53 -9.47 -12.97 10.29
C LEU A 53 -10.27 -14.27 10.45
N ARG A 54 -11.34 -14.46 9.68
CA ARG A 54 -12.17 -15.68 9.75
C ARG A 54 -11.34 -16.95 9.52
N SER A 55 -10.45 -16.93 8.52
CA SER A 55 -9.62 -18.10 8.19
C SER A 55 -8.61 -18.42 9.29
N ILE A 56 -8.07 -17.39 9.94
CA ILE A 56 -7.15 -17.56 11.07
C ILE A 56 -7.90 -18.03 12.31
N ALA A 57 -9.06 -17.46 12.61
CA ALA A 57 -9.92 -17.86 13.71
C ALA A 57 -10.31 -19.35 13.63
N TYR A 58 -10.58 -19.85 12.42
CA TYR A 58 -10.84 -21.28 12.21
C TYR A 58 -9.61 -22.15 12.54
N VAL A 59 -8.42 -21.75 12.10
CA VAL A 59 -7.17 -22.46 12.44
C VAL A 59 -6.91 -22.41 13.95
N MET A 60 -7.16 -21.28 14.62
CA MET A 60 -7.04 -21.17 16.07
C MET A 60 -8.00 -22.13 16.80
N LYS A 61 -9.25 -22.22 16.34
CA LYS A 61 -10.24 -23.17 16.89
C LYS A 61 -9.81 -24.62 16.67
N GLN A 62 -9.27 -24.96 15.50
CA GLN A 62 -8.75 -26.29 15.20
C GLN A 62 -7.54 -26.65 16.07
N SER A 63 -6.74 -25.66 16.47
CA SER A 63 -5.62 -25.83 17.40
C SER A 63 -6.05 -25.94 18.87
N GLY A 64 -7.35 -25.88 19.17
CA GLY A 64 -7.88 -25.95 20.54
C GLY A 64 -7.82 -24.64 21.32
N CYS A 65 -7.63 -23.50 20.67
CA CYS A 65 -7.70 -22.20 21.33
C CYS A 65 -9.16 -21.75 21.51
N ASP A 66 -9.44 -21.05 22.60
CA ASP A 66 -10.72 -20.37 22.81
C ASP A 66 -10.84 -19.17 21.86
N VAL A 67 -11.78 -19.28 20.92
CA VAL A 67 -12.04 -18.26 19.90
C VAL A 67 -13.47 -17.76 20.07
N PRO A 68 -13.68 -16.45 20.30
CA PRO A 68 -15.02 -15.87 20.36
C PRO A 68 -15.85 -16.15 19.11
N GLU A 69 -17.14 -16.46 19.31
CA GLU A 69 -18.04 -16.87 18.22
C GLU A 69 -18.18 -15.78 17.13
N TYR A 70 -18.12 -14.49 17.52
CA TYR A 70 -18.20 -13.38 16.58
C TYR A 70 -17.08 -13.39 15.52
N LEU A 71 -15.94 -14.03 15.80
CA LEU A 71 -14.85 -14.17 14.83
C LEU A 71 -15.13 -15.24 13.77
N LEU A 72 -15.96 -16.23 14.12
CA LEU A 72 -16.34 -17.33 13.27
C LEU A 72 -17.52 -16.99 12.36
N THR A 73 -18.36 -16.03 12.75
CA THR A 73 -19.53 -15.59 11.98
C THR A 73 -19.20 -14.55 10.90
N ILE A 74 -17.99 -13.98 10.90
CA ILE A 74 -17.55 -12.96 9.93
C ILE A 74 -17.72 -13.43 8.49
N ARG A 75 -18.23 -12.58 7.59
CA ARG A 75 -18.46 -12.88 6.17
C ARG A 75 -17.22 -13.50 5.51
N LYS A 76 -17.39 -14.63 4.81
CA LYS A 76 -16.34 -15.21 3.97
C LYS A 76 -16.01 -14.27 2.80
N LYS A 77 -14.73 -14.25 2.45
CA LYS A 77 -14.22 -13.49 1.32
C LYS A 77 -14.70 -14.07 -0.01
N SER A 78 -15.04 -13.22 -0.98
CA SER A 78 -15.34 -13.68 -2.34
C SER A 78 -14.07 -14.12 -3.08
N ARG A 79 -14.19 -15.02 -4.07
CA ARG A 79 -13.04 -15.46 -4.88
C ARG A 79 -12.34 -14.30 -5.61
N GLN A 80 -13.10 -13.27 -6.00
CA GLN A 80 -12.56 -12.07 -6.65
C GLN A 80 -11.80 -11.18 -5.67
N GLU A 81 -12.35 -10.93 -4.48
CA GLU A 81 -11.65 -10.22 -3.40
C GLU A 81 -10.36 -10.96 -3.02
N ALA A 82 -10.41 -12.30 -2.97
CA ALA A 82 -9.26 -13.17 -2.69
C ALA A 82 -8.12 -12.91 -3.66
N LYS A 83 -8.43 -12.92 -4.96
CA LYS A 83 -7.48 -12.60 -6.04
C LYS A 83 -6.95 -11.16 -5.95
N MET A 84 -7.80 -10.18 -5.65
CA MET A 84 -7.36 -8.78 -5.54
C MET A 84 -6.35 -8.55 -4.41
N MET A 85 -6.62 -9.03 -3.19
CA MET A 85 -5.65 -8.84 -2.08
C MET A 85 -4.39 -9.69 -2.23
N ALA A 86 -4.45 -10.82 -2.94
CA ALA A 86 -3.24 -11.60 -3.26
C ALA A 86 -2.36 -10.86 -4.27
N LYS A 87 -2.97 -10.08 -5.19
CA LYS A 87 -2.26 -9.31 -6.21
C LYS A 87 -1.75 -7.96 -5.69
N ARG A 88 -2.45 -7.34 -4.73
CA ARG A 88 -2.07 -6.08 -4.09
C ARG A 88 -2.27 -6.19 -2.58
N ALA A 89 -1.18 -6.02 -1.83
CA ALA A 89 -1.29 -5.87 -0.38
C ALA A 89 -2.14 -4.62 -0.05
N PRO A 90 -3.00 -4.67 0.98
CA PRO A 90 -3.72 -3.49 1.43
C PRO A 90 -2.71 -2.39 1.80
N THR A 91 -2.92 -1.19 1.28
CA THR A 91 -2.10 -0.02 1.63
C THR A 91 -2.44 0.40 3.04
N ARG A 92 -1.50 0.27 3.96
CA ARG A 92 -1.64 0.74 5.35
C ARG A 92 -1.08 2.16 5.43
N ASP A 93 -1.72 3.01 6.22
CA ASP A 93 -1.17 4.33 6.51
C ASP A 93 0.19 4.21 7.20
N GLU A 94 1.14 5.08 6.83
CA GLU A 94 2.43 5.15 7.52
C GLU A 94 2.25 5.67 8.95
N ILE A 95 2.87 4.99 9.92
CA ILE A 95 2.92 5.45 11.31
C ILE A 95 3.55 6.84 11.31
N THR A 96 2.74 7.84 11.65
CA THR A 96 3.13 9.25 11.54
C THR A 96 2.83 9.95 12.85
N THR A 97 3.83 10.62 13.41
CA THR A 97 3.71 11.42 14.62
C THR A 97 2.99 12.75 14.40
N THR A 98 2.79 13.17 13.15
CA THR A 98 2.02 14.40 12.87
C THR A 98 0.52 14.19 13.07
N PRO A 99 -0.13 15.07 13.87
CA PRO A 99 -1.57 15.05 14.08
C PRO A 99 -2.36 15.08 12.77
N ILE A 100 -3.56 14.48 12.78
CA ILE A 100 -4.44 14.37 11.60
C ILE A 100 -4.71 15.75 10.96
N TYR A 101 -4.91 16.78 11.77
CA TYR A 101 -5.21 18.13 11.28
C TYR A 101 -4.06 18.75 10.47
N GLU A 102 -2.81 18.50 10.86
CA GLU A 102 -1.63 19.01 10.15
C GLU A 102 -1.45 18.31 8.81
N ARG A 103 -1.71 17.00 8.75
CA ARG A 103 -1.68 16.24 7.49
C ARG A 103 -2.73 16.74 6.50
N ILE A 104 -3.95 17.03 6.96
CA ILE A 104 -5.02 17.56 6.10
C ILE A 104 -4.63 18.93 5.53
N LYS A 105 -4.09 19.83 6.37
CA LYS A 105 -3.64 21.17 5.95
C LYS A 105 -2.44 21.10 5.00
N GLY A 106 -1.48 20.22 5.30
CA GLY A 106 -0.30 19.96 4.46
C GLY A 106 -0.67 19.40 3.09
N ASN A 107 -1.60 18.44 3.03
CA ASN A 107 -2.05 17.83 1.77
C ASN A 107 -2.82 18.83 0.89
N LYS A 108 -3.66 19.70 1.47
CA LYS A 108 -4.30 20.80 0.71
C LYS A 108 -3.25 21.73 0.09
N ARG A 109 -2.23 22.12 0.86
CA ARG A 109 -1.17 23.01 0.41
C ARG A 109 -0.30 22.37 -0.69
N LYS A 110 0.06 21.09 -0.54
CA LYS A 110 0.78 20.30 -1.55
C LYS A 110 -0.02 20.16 -2.86
N LYS A 111 -1.30 19.78 -2.78
CA LYS A 111 -2.20 19.70 -3.96
C LYS A 111 -2.26 21.03 -4.71
N PHE A 112 -2.42 22.14 -3.99
CA PHE A 112 -2.51 23.46 -4.62
C PHE A 112 -1.20 23.87 -5.31
N GLN A 113 -0.05 23.57 -4.70
CA GLN A 113 1.26 23.80 -5.31
C GLN A 113 1.50 22.93 -6.54
N GLU A 114 1.06 21.67 -6.51
CA GLU A 114 1.18 20.73 -7.63
C GLU A 114 0.33 21.17 -8.83
N ILE A 115 -0.93 21.58 -8.59
CA ILE A 115 -1.80 22.18 -9.61
C ILE A 115 -1.15 23.44 -10.21
N GLY A 116 -0.60 24.31 -9.36
CA GLY A 116 0.11 25.50 -9.82
C GLY A 116 1.34 25.21 -10.69
N ARG A 117 2.10 24.15 -10.38
CA ARG A 117 3.23 23.69 -11.21
C ARG A 117 2.77 23.10 -12.54
N LEU A 118 1.71 22.30 -12.55
CA LEU A 118 1.13 21.72 -13.77
C LEU A 118 0.64 22.81 -14.72
N MET A 119 -0.10 23.81 -14.22
CA MET A 119 -0.58 24.95 -15.02
C MET A 119 0.56 25.79 -15.61
N LYS A 120 1.67 25.99 -14.87
CA LYS A 120 2.86 26.67 -15.40
C LYS A 120 3.52 25.87 -16.52
N THR A 121 3.63 24.55 -16.34
CA THR A 121 4.21 23.65 -17.36
C THR A 121 3.37 23.64 -18.64
N GLU A 122 2.04 23.64 -18.54
CA GLU A 122 1.14 23.73 -19.70
C GLU A 122 1.24 25.08 -20.41
N LYS A 123 1.29 26.20 -19.67
CA LYS A 123 1.51 27.52 -20.27
C LYS A 123 2.82 27.60 -21.05
N GLN A 124 3.93 27.11 -20.47
CA GLN A 124 5.24 27.08 -21.13
C GLN A 124 5.24 26.20 -22.39
N LYS A 125 4.61 25.02 -22.35
CA LYS A 125 4.45 24.18 -23.55
C LYS A 125 3.63 24.86 -24.65
N THR A 126 2.62 25.63 -24.27
CA THR A 126 1.75 26.34 -25.22
C THR A 126 2.49 27.53 -25.86
N GLU A 127 3.28 28.26 -25.09
CA GLU A 127 4.17 29.32 -25.59
C GLU A 127 5.26 28.77 -26.52
N GLN A 128 5.92 27.68 -26.14
CA GLN A 128 6.93 27.04 -27.00
C GLN A 128 6.33 26.55 -28.32
N LYS A 129 5.12 25.99 -28.32
CA LYS A 129 4.40 25.62 -29.56
C LYS A 129 4.09 26.84 -30.44
N LYS A 130 3.70 27.98 -29.86
CA LYS A 130 3.46 29.22 -30.60
C LYS A 130 4.74 29.78 -31.22
N ILE A 131 5.86 29.75 -30.48
CA ILE A 131 7.17 30.22 -30.95
C ILE A 131 7.69 29.31 -32.08
N ALA A 132 7.58 27.99 -31.94
CA ALA A 132 7.94 27.03 -32.98
C ALA A 132 7.09 27.18 -34.26
N GLY A 133 5.79 27.50 -34.11
CA GLY A 133 4.90 27.79 -35.24
C GLY A 133 5.24 29.09 -35.97
N LYS A 134 5.74 30.11 -35.25
CA LYS A 134 6.17 31.39 -35.82
C LYS A 134 7.49 31.26 -36.60
N GLN A 135 8.45 30.50 -36.07
CA GLN A 135 9.73 30.22 -36.73
C GLN A 135 9.55 29.42 -38.03
N LYS A 136 8.64 28.44 -38.10
CA LYS A 136 8.36 27.70 -39.35
C LYS A 136 7.80 28.59 -40.46
N LYS A 137 6.98 29.60 -40.13
CA LYS A 137 6.45 30.56 -41.12
C LYS A 137 7.51 31.54 -41.63
N THR A 138 8.44 31.99 -40.79
CA THR A 138 9.53 32.90 -41.20
C THR A 138 10.57 32.20 -42.09
N THR A 139 10.90 30.94 -41.82
CA THR A 139 11.86 30.18 -42.65
C THR A 139 11.28 29.80 -44.02
N ALA A 140 9.96 29.56 -44.11
CA ALA A 140 9.26 29.32 -45.37
C ALA A 140 9.21 30.58 -46.27
N ASN A 141 9.06 31.77 -45.67
CA ASN A 141 9.04 33.01 -46.43
C ASN A 141 10.44 33.44 -46.92
N LYS A 142 11.49 33.15 -46.13
CA LYS A 142 12.88 33.43 -46.53
C LYS A 142 13.36 32.57 -47.71
N LYS A 143 12.89 31.32 -47.84
CA LYS A 143 13.18 30.44 -48.99
C LYS A 143 12.48 30.87 -50.29
N LYS A 144 11.33 31.55 -50.21
CA LYS A 144 10.63 32.06 -51.41
C LYS A 144 11.33 33.28 -52.02
N ILE A 145 12.01 34.10 -51.21
CA ILE A 145 12.63 35.36 -51.67
C ILE A 145 14.00 35.11 -52.34
N THR A 146 14.71 34.02 -52.01
CA THR A 146 16.01 33.67 -52.61
C THR A 146 15.94 32.96 -53.97
N ASN A 147 14.76 32.64 -54.49
CA ASN A 147 14.58 31.98 -55.79
C ASN A 147 14.13 32.95 -56.92
N VAL A 148 14.33 34.26 -56.73
CA VAL A 148 14.10 35.28 -57.76
C VAL A 148 15.42 36.02 -57.98
N LYS A 149 16.33 35.39 -58.71
CA LYS A 149 17.40 36.00 -59.52
C LYS A 149 17.88 34.97 -60.52
#